data_AF-A0A485K4X5-F1
#
_entry.id   AF-A0A485K4X5-F1
#
_cell.length_a   1.000
_cell.length_b   1.000
_cell.length_c   1.000
_cell.angle_alpha   90.00
_cell.angle_beta   90.00
_cell.angle_gamma   90.00
#
_symmetry.space_group_name_H-M   'P 1'
#
loop_
_entity.id
_entity.type
_entity.pdbx_description
1 polymer ?
#
loop_
_entity_poly.entity_id
_entity_poly.type
_entity_poly.pdbx_seq_one_letter_code
_entity_poly.pdbx_strand_id
1 'polypeptide(L)'
;MDFVAATFVDAPVSQDLTKTITATAALTTGQVLFAEIATVASAGGNEPEDDCHDEGCEDEECGGCAEVEEDEEDEKIELDEEDLEQVSQYVKDNFDALMEACDPLEALSMVDVRKNLFKCFHLIDADAAALAPFQSMDVIAGDAAACLEAAKALREAHAGVIPAALNDDQVAQLIGVLTKYSIPLEDIGGSGLFLYVSKLKHSCMPNASFNEVGDAIWVTATEPIAAGQEITVDFFNTHYMCVAERQEVLAQEGQVCACAVCTGAAADKTRAFKCKVAGCAGIVHPTKDVFACATCGNVWDDAAIGAVEMEETTLMTDFDVDNFAQLVKAIEDSLLHPYHHIFYHAMEAVTEVSGVEIDMTEDETLSLLYRMVDAINYVVPYPHSEKVSLYNSIAQSEIGNGNIPKANQAYTAAYDVCMNVFGDACKETIMFKGLKDNTPTTVEEMAAAYGYDIIDEEDEE
;
A
#
# COMPACT_ATOMS: atom_id res chain seq x y z
N MET A 1 15.43 9.16 0.20
CA MET A 1 14.69 10.22 0.93
C MET A 1 15.39 11.57 0.79
N ASP A 2 14.70 12.56 0.21
CA ASP A 2 15.33 13.84 -0.20
C ASP A 2 15.09 15.02 0.77
N PHE A 3 14.53 14.75 1.95
CA PHE A 3 14.28 15.77 2.97
C PHE A 3 14.73 15.31 4.36
N VAL A 4 14.86 16.26 5.29
CA VAL A 4 15.30 15.99 6.66
C VAL A 4 14.10 15.77 7.56
N ALA A 5 14.00 14.58 8.14
CA ALA A 5 13.05 14.24 9.20
C ALA A 5 13.77 13.98 10.53
N ALA A 6 13.04 14.08 11.64
CA ALA A 6 13.57 13.65 12.93
C ALA A 6 13.81 12.13 12.93
N THR A 7 14.83 11.66 13.64
CA THR A 7 14.95 10.23 13.96
C THR A 7 13.94 9.87 15.05
N PHE A 8 13.61 8.59 15.21
CA PHE A 8 12.70 8.14 16.27
C PHE A 8 13.11 8.63 17.68
N VAL A 9 14.41 8.68 17.97
CA VAL A 9 14.92 9.09 19.29
C VAL A 9 14.74 10.57 19.59
N ASP A 10 14.64 11.40 18.55
CA ASP A 10 14.43 12.85 18.65
C ASP A 10 12.96 13.24 18.44
N ALA A 11 12.13 12.27 18.05
CA ALA A 11 10.74 12.49 17.70
C ALA A 11 9.85 12.73 18.94
N PRO A 12 8.73 13.47 18.78
CA PRO A 12 7.79 13.76 19.86
C PRO A 12 6.89 12.55 20.19
N VAL A 13 7.49 11.38 20.35
CA VAL A 13 6.83 10.10 20.64
C VAL A 13 7.50 9.39 21.82
N SER A 14 6.76 8.49 22.45
CA SER A 14 7.25 7.73 23.61
C SER A 14 8.33 6.74 23.18
N GLN A 15 9.39 6.66 23.97
CA GLN A 15 10.59 5.89 23.65
C GLN A 15 10.60 4.46 24.26
N ASP A 16 9.57 4.10 25.03
CA ASP A 16 9.45 2.78 25.65
C ASP A 16 8.85 1.78 24.66
N LEU A 17 9.72 1.06 23.93
CA LEU A 17 9.33 0.08 22.90
C LEU A 17 8.61 -1.16 23.45
N THR A 18 8.48 -1.29 24.78
CA THR A 18 7.69 -2.38 25.41
C THR A 18 6.20 -2.05 25.49
N LYS A 19 5.82 -0.81 25.15
CA LYS A 19 4.44 -0.31 25.13
C LYS A 19 4.11 0.23 23.75
N THR A 20 2.83 0.49 23.50
CA THR A 20 2.49 1.20 22.27
C THR A 20 3.09 2.60 22.26
N ILE A 21 3.51 3.01 21.08
CA ILE A 21 4.04 4.34 20.82
C ILE A 21 2.92 5.38 20.90
N THR A 22 3.12 6.40 21.72
CA THR A 22 2.18 7.49 21.98
C THR A 22 2.85 8.85 21.75
N ALA A 23 2.08 9.87 21.41
CA ALA A 23 2.60 11.24 21.29
C ALA A 23 3.05 11.77 22.67
N THR A 24 4.22 12.40 22.75
CA THR A 24 4.68 13.06 24.01
C THR A 24 4.27 14.53 24.10
N ALA A 25 3.84 15.11 22.99
CA ALA A 25 3.29 16.45 22.87
C ALA A 25 2.06 16.45 21.95
N ALA A 26 1.35 17.57 21.85
CA ALA A 26 0.31 17.72 20.84
C ALA A 26 0.96 17.85 19.45
N LEU A 27 0.45 17.08 18.49
CA LEU A 27 0.93 17.05 17.11
C LEU A 27 -0.12 17.66 16.18
N THR A 28 0.34 18.26 15.09
CA THR A 28 -0.54 18.89 14.10
C THR A 28 -0.66 18.05 12.84
N THR A 29 -1.79 18.13 12.15
CA THR A 29 -1.95 17.55 10.82
C THR A 29 -0.82 17.99 9.87
N GLY A 30 -0.30 17.05 9.08
CA GLY A 30 0.83 17.23 8.15
C GLY A 30 2.20 17.26 8.82
N GLN A 31 2.29 17.10 10.14
CA GLN A 31 3.57 17.05 10.83
C GLN A 31 4.23 15.69 10.62
N VAL A 32 5.41 15.69 9.99
CA VAL A 32 6.31 14.53 9.97
C VAL A 32 6.83 14.27 11.38
N LEU A 33 6.60 13.08 11.89
CA LEU A 33 6.91 12.67 13.26
C LEU A 33 8.34 12.16 13.36
N PHE A 34 8.69 11.19 12.50
CA PHE A 34 10.03 10.64 12.35
C PHE A 34 10.20 9.92 11.02
N ALA A 35 11.45 9.67 10.65
CA ALA A 35 11.83 8.73 9.62
C ALA A 35 12.74 7.63 10.18
N GLU A 36 12.72 6.48 9.53
CA GLU A 36 13.57 5.33 9.80
C GLU A 36 14.04 4.74 8.48
N ILE A 37 15.34 4.44 8.39
CA ILE A 37 15.92 3.65 7.29
C ILE A 37 15.95 2.19 7.75
N ALA A 38 15.62 1.27 6.86
CA ALA A 38 15.67 -0.15 7.16
C ALA A 38 17.06 -0.57 7.67
N THR A 39 17.10 -1.53 8.60
CA THR A 39 18.38 -2.12 9.03
C THR A 39 19.01 -2.96 7.92
N VAL A 40 18.16 -3.65 7.17
CA VAL A 40 18.44 -4.35 5.92
C VAL A 40 17.19 -4.26 5.06
N ALA A 41 17.34 -4.12 3.75
CA ALA A 41 16.24 -4.21 2.79
C ALA A 41 16.73 -4.87 1.50
N SER A 42 15.86 -5.59 0.80
CA SER A 42 16.17 -6.25 -0.46
C SER A 42 14.92 -6.41 -1.30
N ALA A 43 15.08 -6.35 -2.62
CA ALA A 43 14.06 -6.68 -3.61
C ALA A 43 13.74 -8.19 -3.61
N GLY A 44 12.52 -8.54 -3.99
CA GLY A 44 12.01 -9.91 -4.13
C GLY A 44 12.56 -10.68 -5.33
N GLY A 45 13.28 -10.01 -6.23
CA GLY A 45 13.87 -10.65 -7.42
C GLY A 45 13.05 -10.51 -8.69
N ASN A 46 11.82 -10.00 -8.60
CA ASN A 46 11.14 -9.35 -9.72
C ASN A 46 11.47 -7.86 -9.60
N GLU A 47 11.89 -7.21 -10.68
CA GLU A 47 11.92 -5.74 -10.69
C GLU A 47 10.51 -5.23 -10.36
N PRO A 48 10.36 -4.12 -9.62
CA PRO A 48 9.07 -3.44 -9.58
C PRO A 48 8.63 -3.22 -11.03
N GLU A 49 7.40 -3.58 -11.37
CA GLU A 49 6.83 -3.31 -12.70
C GLU A 49 6.77 -1.79 -12.92
N ASP A 50 7.90 -1.19 -13.29
CA ASP A 50 7.95 0.13 -13.89
C ASP A 50 7.42 -0.04 -15.31
N ASP A 51 6.18 0.40 -15.52
CA ASP A 51 5.47 0.46 -16.80
C ASP A 51 5.42 -0.87 -17.55
N CYS A 52 4.37 -1.66 -17.27
CA CYS A 52 3.90 -2.70 -18.20
C CYS A 52 3.59 -2.03 -19.56
N HIS A 53 4.54 -2.11 -20.49
CA HIS A 53 4.32 -1.76 -21.88
C HIS A 53 3.55 -2.89 -22.55
N ASP A 54 2.39 -2.53 -23.10
CA ASP A 54 1.37 -3.44 -23.63
C ASP A 54 1.90 -4.46 -24.66
N GLU A 55 1.49 -5.73 -24.53
CA GLU A 55 1.69 -6.79 -25.52
C GLU A 55 0.80 -6.53 -26.75
N GLY A 56 1.13 -5.50 -27.53
CA GLY A 56 0.30 -5.10 -28.67
C GLY A 56 0.79 -3.91 -29.48
N CYS A 57 1.97 -3.35 -29.17
CA CYS A 57 2.54 -2.25 -29.94
C CYS A 57 2.90 -2.70 -31.37
N GLU A 58 2.01 -2.44 -32.34
CA GLU A 58 2.24 -2.65 -33.79
C GLU A 58 3.07 -1.53 -34.43
N ASP A 59 3.92 -0.84 -33.65
CA ASP A 59 4.69 0.30 -34.14
C ASP A 59 6.07 -0.15 -34.65
N GLU A 60 6.29 -0.08 -35.97
CA GLU A 60 7.52 -0.51 -36.64
C GLU A 60 8.73 0.43 -36.39
N GLU A 61 8.55 1.56 -35.70
CA GLU A 61 9.62 2.49 -35.25
C GLU A 61 9.91 2.47 -33.72
N CYS A 62 9.25 1.60 -32.96
CA CYS A 62 9.73 1.22 -31.62
C CYS A 62 11.13 0.60 -31.76
N GLY A 63 12.05 0.86 -30.82
CA GLY A 63 13.48 0.49 -30.86
C GLY A 63 13.82 -1.01 -30.86
N GLY A 64 13.00 -1.83 -31.49
CA GLY A 64 12.90 -3.26 -31.35
C GLY A 64 11.97 -3.57 -30.19
N CYS A 65 10.85 -4.25 -30.48
CA CYS A 65 10.28 -5.17 -29.51
C CYS A 65 11.49 -5.94 -28.93
N ALA A 66 11.71 -5.90 -27.62
CA ALA A 66 12.40 -7.03 -27.04
C ALA A 66 11.54 -8.22 -27.48
N GLU A 67 12.10 -9.10 -28.32
CA GLU A 67 11.49 -10.40 -28.53
C GLU A 67 11.30 -10.94 -27.12
N VAL A 68 10.06 -10.96 -26.63
CA VAL A 68 9.67 -11.80 -25.51
C VAL A 68 9.93 -13.20 -26.06
N GLU A 69 11.17 -13.67 -25.91
CA GLU A 69 11.47 -15.07 -26.11
C GLU A 69 10.48 -15.81 -25.20
N GLU A 70 9.81 -16.83 -25.74
CA GLU A 70 8.83 -17.67 -25.04
C GLU A 70 9.43 -18.47 -23.85
N ASP A 71 10.51 -17.95 -23.25
CA ASP A 71 11.36 -18.50 -22.19
C ASP A 71 11.37 -17.64 -20.89
N GLU A 72 10.55 -16.57 -20.76
CA GLU A 72 10.39 -15.76 -19.52
C GLU A 72 9.64 -16.49 -18.37
N GLU A 73 9.79 -17.82 -18.26
CA GLU A 73 9.27 -18.57 -17.10
C GLU A 73 10.23 -18.61 -15.89
N ASP A 74 11.45 -18.05 -15.99
CA ASP A 74 12.38 -17.96 -14.85
C ASP A 74 13.34 -16.76 -15.02
N GLU A 75 12.92 -15.53 -14.67
CA GLU A 75 13.89 -14.47 -14.37
C GLU A 75 14.84 -14.99 -13.29
N LYS A 76 16.12 -15.10 -13.63
CA LYS A 76 17.09 -15.66 -12.70
C LYS A 76 17.21 -14.70 -11.52
N ILE A 77 16.79 -15.15 -10.34
CA ILE A 77 16.99 -14.41 -9.08
C ILE A 77 18.49 -14.15 -8.91
N GLU A 78 18.87 -12.87 -8.91
CA GLU A 78 20.26 -12.42 -8.73
C GLU A 78 20.40 -11.41 -7.58
N LEU A 79 21.64 -11.16 -7.17
CA LEU A 79 21.99 -10.09 -6.22
C LEU A 79 22.20 -8.80 -7.03
N ASP A 80 21.45 -7.75 -6.70
CA ASP A 80 21.67 -6.43 -7.28
C ASP A 80 22.97 -5.78 -6.75
N GLU A 81 23.32 -4.60 -7.27
CA GLU A 81 24.53 -3.89 -6.87
C GLU A 81 24.57 -3.57 -5.37
N GLU A 82 23.42 -3.22 -4.77
CA GLU A 82 23.32 -2.89 -3.35
C GLU A 82 23.42 -4.13 -2.46
N ASP A 83 22.79 -5.23 -2.86
CA ASP A 83 22.88 -6.55 -2.27
C ASP A 83 24.34 -7.01 -2.20
N LEU A 84 25.07 -6.87 -3.32
CA LEU A 84 26.48 -7.25 -3.41
C LEU A 84 27.37 -6.50 -2.42
N GLU A 85 27.05 -5.26 -2.05
CA GLU A 85 27.82 -4.54 -1.03
C GLU A 85 27.53 -5.00 0.40
N GLN A 86 26.36 -5.59 0.62
CA GLN A 86 25.81 -5.86 1.96
C GLN A 86 25.81 -7.34 2.36
N VAL A 87 26.24 -8.25 1.49
CA VAL A 87 26.38 -9.68 1.79
C VAL A 87 27.83 -10.16 1.85
N SER A 88 28.05 -11.26 2.55
CA SER A 88 29.39 -11.86 2.67
C SER A 88 29.89 -12.44 1.34
N GLN A 89 31.21 -12.60 1.19
CA GLN A 89 31.77 -13.26 0.00
C GLN A 89 31.26 -14.69 -0.18
N TYR A 90 30.96 -15.41 0.91
CA TYR A 90 30.37 -16.74 0.84
C TYR A 90 29.01 -16.72 0.13
N VAL A 91 28.16 -15.73 0.44
CA VAL A 91 26.85 -15.57 -0.22
C VAL A 91 27.05 -15.33 -1.70
N LYS A 92 27.94 -14.42 -2.08
CA LYS A 92 28.25 -14.12 -3.50
C LYS A 92 28.70 -15.36 -4.27
N ASP A 93 29.56 -16.18 -3.66
CA ASP A 93 30.13 -17.36 -4.30
C ASP A 93 29.15 -18.55 -4.37
N ASN A 94 28.06 -18.54 -3.58
CA ASN A 94 27.15 -19.68 -3.41
C ASN A 94 25.66 -19.30 -3.53
N PHE A 95 25.33 -18.16 -4.15
CA PHE A 95 23.98 -17.58 -4.11
C PHE A 95 22.91 -18.53 -4.69
N ASP A 96 23.13 -19.06 -5.89
CA ASP A 96 22.19 -20.00 -6.54
C ASP A 96 21.92 -21.24 -5.66
N ALA A 97 22.96 -21.80 -5.05
CA ALA A 97 22.83 -22.96 -4.16
C ALA A 97 22.12 -22.61 -2.84
N LEU A 98 22.33 -21.40 -2.32
CA LEU A 98 21.61 -20.90 -1.14
C LEU A 98 20.12 -20.73 -1.45
N MET A 99 19.77 -20.22 -2.63
CA MET A 99 18.37 -20.10 -3.05
C MET A 99 17.69 -21.46 -3.18
N GLU A 100 18.34 -22.42 -3.85
CA GLU A 100 17.84 -23.80 -3.97
C GLU A 100 17.64 -24.47 -2.60
N ALA A 101 18.55 -24.24 -1.65
CA ALA A 101 18.45 -24.80 -0.31
C ALA A 101 17.33 -24.16 0.53
N CYS A 102 17.05 -22.87 0.33
CA CYS A 102 16.02 -22.14 1.06
C CYS A 102 14.61 -22.38 0.50
N ASP A 103 14.49 -22.64 -0.79
CA ASP A 103 13.21 -22.72 -1.49
C ASP A 103 12.13 -23.63 -0.87
N PRO A 104 12.44 -24.88 -0.48
CA PRO A 104 11.44 -25.76 0.13
C PRO A 104 11.10 -25.40 1.60
N LEU A 105 11.74 -24.40 2.19
CA LEU A 105 11.57 -24.03 3.59
C LEU A 105 10.52 -22.92 3.71
N GLU A 106 9.35 -23.25 4.25
CA GLU A 106 8.21 -22.32 4.42
C GLU A 106 8.61 -20.97 5.04
N ALA A 107 9.43 -20.97 6.11
CA ALA A 107 9.85 -19.74 6.78
C ALA A 107 10.84 -18.87 5.97
N LEU A 108 11.35 -19.40 4.86
CA LEU A 108 12.27 -18.72 3.94
C LEU A 108 11.76 -18.80 2.50
N SER A 109 10.46 -18.95 2.27
CA SER A 109 9.91 -19.08 0.91
C SER A 109 10.08 -17.80 0.09
N MET A 110 10.08 -16.63 0.73
CA MET A 110 10.22 -15.33 0.07
C MET A 110 11.69 -14.94 -0.15
N VAL A 111 12.04 -14.50 -1.36
CA VAL A 111 13.43 -14.23 -1.80
C VAL A 111 14.05 -13.04 -1.07
N ASP A 112 13.33 -11.94 -0.95
CA ASP A 112 13.70 -10.76 -0.18
C ASP A 112 14.01 -11.11 1.29
N VAL A 113 13.22 -11.99 1.91
CA VAL A 113 13.46 -12.48 3.28
C VAL A 113 14.78 -13.26 3.37
N ARG A 114 15.09 -14.10 2.36
CA ARG A 114 16.38 -14.82 2.29
C ARG A 114 17.55 -13.83 2.18
N LYS A 115 17.45 -12.86 1.27
CA LYS A 115 18.49 -11.83 1.06
C LYS A 115 18.70 -11.00 2.33
N ASN A 116 17.63 -10.52 2.95
CA ASN A 116 17.67 -9.78 4.22
C ASN A 116 18.29 -10.59 5.36
N LEU A 117 18.03 -11.90 5.45
CA LEU A 117 18.69 -12.79 6.40
C LEU A 117 20.21 -12.84 6.19
N PHE A 118 20.65 -12.95 4.93
CA PHE A 118 22.08 -12.98 4.60
C PHE A 118 22.78 -11.64 4.87
N LYS A 119 22.12 -10.50 4.62
CA LYS A 119 22.60 -9.18 5.03
C LYS A 119 22.72 -9.09 6.56
N CYS A 120 21.72 -9.57 7.28
CA CYS A 120 21.75 -9.62 8.75
C CYS A 120 22.93 -10.46 9.29
N PHE A 121 23.23 -11.60 8.66
CA PHE A 121 24.42 -12.40 8.99
C PHE A 121 25.72 -11.64 8.73
N HIS A 122 25.83 -10.95 7.60
CA HIS A 122 27.00 -10.14 7.28
C HIS A 122 27.21 -9.02 8.30
N LEU A 123 26.14 -8.35 8.73
CA LEU A 123 26.18 -7.34 9.79
C LEU A 123 26.69 -7.91 11.11
N ILE A 124 26.25 -9.12 11.50
CA ILE A 124 26.70 -9.77 12.75
C ILE A 124 28.18 -10.16 12.69
N ASP A 125 28.68 -10.62 11.53
CA ASP A 125 30.10 -10.91 11.36
C ASP A 125 30.97 -9.65 11.45
N ALA A 126 30.46 -8.51 10.96
CA ALA A 126 31.12 -7.21 11.06
C ALA A 126 31.06 -6.62 12.48
N ASP A 127 29.89 -6.70 13.12
CA ASP A 127 29.63 -6.27 14.50
C ASP A 127 28.58 -7.18 15.16
N ALA A 128 29.02 -7.98 16.13
CA ALA A 128 28.15 -8.91 16.87
C ALA A 128 27.02 -8.22 17.65
N ALA A 129 27.09 -6.90 17.85
CA ALA A 129 26.05 -6.10 18.50
C ALA A 129 25.07 -5.43 17.51
N ALA A 130 25.30 -5.51 16.19
CA ALA A 130 24.53 -4.79 15.18
C ALA A 130 23.02 -5.04 15.28
N LEU A 131 22.63 -6.29 15.59
CA LEU A 131 21.22 -6.70 15.71
C LEU A 131 20.74 -6.90 17.15
N ALA A 132 21.48 -6.38 18.15
CA ALA A 132 21.09 -6.49 19.56
C ALA A 132 19.66 -5.99 19.86
N PRO A 133 19.14 -4.90 19.25
CA PRO A 133 17.76 -4.47 19.46
C PRO A 133 16.71 -5.52 19.06
N PHE A 134 16.99 -6.31 18.03
CA PHE A 134 16.07 -7.29 17.47
C PHE A 134 16.04 -8.62 18.23
N GLN A 135 17.10 -8.96 18.97
CA GLN A 135 17.22 -10.24 19.69
C GLN A 135 16.14 -10.48 20.75
N SER A 136 15.52 -9.41 21.24
CA SER A 136 14.48 -9.46 22.28
C SER A 136 13.06 -9.32 21.75
N MET A 137 12.90 -9.16 20.44
CA MET A 137 11.59 -8.99 19.81
C MET A 137 10.84 -10.32 19.76
N ASP A 138 9.52 -10.26 19.91
CA ASP A 138 8.68 -11.44 19.94
C ASP A 138 8.37 -11.94 18.52
N VAL A 139 8.55 -13.23 18.27
CA VAL A 139 8.20 -13.86 16.98
C VAL A 139 6.77 -14.40 17.00
N ILE A 140 6.23 -14.73 15.83
CA ILE A 140 4.91 -15.39 15.73
C ILE A 140 5.04 -16.81 16.29
N ALA A 141 4.25 -17.13 17.31
CA ALA A 141 4.37 -18.40 18.02
C ALA A 141 4.02 -19.62 17.14
N GLY A 142 3.16 -19.44 16.13
CA GLY A 142 2.84 -20.47 15.14
C GLY A 142 4.04 -20.87 14.27
N ASP A 143 4.92 -19.91 13.97
CA ASP A 143 5.97 -20.07 12.96
C ASP A 143 7.30 -20.52 13.56
N ALA A 144 7.41 -20.50 14.90
CA ALA A 144 8.65 -20.80 15.61
C ALA A 144 9.23 -22.19 15.26
N ALA A 145 8.37 -23.18 14.99
CA ALA A 145 8.80 -24.51 14.57
C ALA A 145 9.39 -24.49 13.14
N ALA A 146 8.72 -23.83 12.19
CA ALA A 146 9.20 -23.69 10.82
C ALA A 146 10.51 -22.90 10.76
N CYS A 147 10.63 -21.82 11.54
CA CYS A 147 11.85 -21.04 11.67
C CYS A 147 13.04 -21.88 12.18
N LEU A 148 12.81 -22.75 13.17
CA LEU A 148 13.86 -23.61 13.72
C LEU A 148 14.29 -24.71 12.74
N GLU A 149 13.34 -25.31 12.02
CA GLU A 149 13.66 -26.28 10.98
C GLU A 149 14.44 -25.63 9.84
N ALA A 150 14.04 -24.43 9.41
CA ALA A 150 14.76 -23.67 8.40
C ALA A 150 16.20 -23.33 8.84
N ALA A 151 16.39 -22.88 10.09
CA ALA A 151 17.70 -22.61 10.66
C ALA A 151 18.64 -23.82 10.63
N LYS A 152 18.14 -25.00 11.02
CA LYS A 152 18.93 -26.25 11.00
C LYS A 152 19.24 -26.71 9.58
N ALA A 153 18.24 -26.68 8.69
CA ALA A 153 18.41 -27.08 7.30
C ALA A 153 19.44 -26.20 6.59
N LEU A 154 19.36 -24.88 6.77
CA LEU A 154 20.34 -23.94 6.24
C LEU A 154 21.74 -24.19 6.79
N ARG A 155 21.88 -24.52 8.09
CA ARG A 155 23.18 -24.86 8.68
C ARG A 155 23.73 -26.17 8.13
N GLU A 156 22.90 -27.18 7.94
CA GLU A 156 23.31 -28.47 7.41
C GLU A 156 23.80 -28.34 5.96
N ALA A 157 23.07 -27.59 5.12
CA ALA A 157 23.42 -27.38 3.72
C ALA A 157 24.57 -26.38 3.53
N HIS A 158 24.54 -25.26 4.27
CA HIS A 158 25.40 -24.08 4.04
C HIS A 158 25.93 -23.49 5.36
N ALA A 159 26.57 -24.29 6.21
CA ALA A 159 27.16 -23.80 7.47
C ALA A 159 28.07 -22.56 7.34
N GLY A 160 28.66 -22.32 6.16
CA GLY A 160 29.52 -21.17 5.88
C GLY A 160 28.81 -19.83 5.75
N VAL A 161 27.48 -19.81 5.52
CA VAL A 161 26.69 -18.57 5.46
C VAL A 161 26.36 -18.04 6.85
N ILE A 162 26.32 -18.92 7.85
CA ILE A 162 25.87 -18.59 9.20
C ILE A 162 27.07 -18.14 10.06
N PRO A 163 27.01 -16.95 10.69
CA PRO A 163 28.03 -16.49 11.62
C PRO A 163 28.29 -17.51 12.72
N ALA A 164 29.57 -17.81 12.99
CA ALA A 164 29.96 -18.82 13.97
C ALA A 164 29.51 -18.50 15.41
N ALA A 165 29.16 -17.23 15.67
CA ALA A 165 28.62 -16.77 16.95
C ALA A 165 27.17 -17.18 17.19
N LEU A 166 26.43 -17.58 16.14
CA LEU A 166 25.01 -17.90 16.22
C LEU A 166 24.77 -19.41 16.30
N ASN A 167 23.93 -19.82 17.24
CA ASN A 167 23.34 -21.16 17.27
C ASN A 167 22.01 -21.23 16.50
N ASP A 168 21.43 -22.43 16.36
CA ASP A 168 20.19 -22.64 15.60
C ASP A 168 19.00 -21.85 16.16
N ASP A 169 18.87 -21.76 17.49
CA ASP A 169 17.79 -21.01 18.12
C ASP A 169 17.90 -19.50 17.83
N GLN A 170 19.13 -18.96 17.78
CA GLN A 170 19.37 -17.55 17.45
C GLN A 170 19.12 -17.26 15.96
N VAL A 171 19.44 -18.19 15.08
CA VAL A 171 19.10 -18.08 13.65
C VAL A 171 17.59 -18.16 13.47
N ALA A 172 16.92 -19.11 14.12
CA ALA A 172 15.47 -19.25 14.08
C ALA A 172 14.77 -17.98 14.60
N GLN A 173 15.28 -17.39 15.69
CA GLN A 173 14.80 -16.12 16.21
C GLN A 173 14.93 -14.99 15.19
N LEU A 174 16.06 -14.91 14.46
CA LEU A 174 16.26 -13.89 13.45
C LEU A 174 15.32 -14.07 12.24
N ILE A 175 15.10 -15.31 11.79
CA ILE A 175 14.12 -15.64 10.74
C ILE A 175 12.73 -15.16 11.18
N GLY A 176 12.28 -15.54 12.38
CA GLY A 176 10.97 -15.12 12.87
C GLY A 176 10.84 -13.62 13.13
N VAL A 177 11.96 -12.91 13.37
CA VAL A 177 11.97 -11.44 13.42
C VAL A 177 11.76 -10.86 12.03
N LEU A 178 12.46 -11.35 11.02
CA LEU A 178 12.30 -10.89 9.63
C LEU A 178 10.86 -11.12 9.16
N THR A 179 10.31 -12.32 9.39
CA THR A 179 8.91 -12.64 9.04
C THR A 179 7.91 -11.66 9.64
N LYS A 180 8.15 -11.15 10.85
CA LYS A 180 7.16 -10.35 11.58
C LYS A 180 7.37 -8.84 11.47
N TYR A 181 8.61 -8.39 11.33
CA TYR A 181 8.98 -6.98 11.45
C TYR A 181 9.62 -6.40 10.19
N SER A 182 9.75 -7.21 9.14
CA SER A 182 9.93 -6.66 7.80
C SER A 182 8.62 -6.01 7.33
N ILE A 183 8.74 -4.88 6.66
CA ILE A 183 7.63 -4.15 6.05
C ILE A 183 7.84 -4.24 4.53
N PRO A 184 6.80 -4.62 3.76
CA PRO A 184 6.85 -4.54 2.30
C PRO A 184 7.19 -3.13 1.84
N LEU A 185 8.02 -3.02 0.81
CA LEU A 185 8.45 -1.78 0.18
C LEU A 185 8.19 -1.91 -1.32
N GLU A 186 7.14 -1.23 -1.79
CA GLU A 186 6.70 -1.13 -3.19
C GLU A 186 7.81 -0.56 -4.06
N ASP A 187 8.47 0.51 -3.62
CA ASP A 187 9.55 1.23 -4.34
C ASP A 187 10.73 0.33 -4.77
N ILE A 188 10.96 -0.78 -4.07
CA ILE A 188 12.05 -1.72 -4.38
C ILE A 188 11.52 -3.13 -4.69
N GLY A 189 10.20 -3.31 -4.82
CA GLY A 189 9.58 -4.62 -5.05
C GLY A 189 9.98 -5.68 -4.02
N GLY A 190 10.07 -5.31 -2.74
CA GLY A 190 10.67 -6.17 -1.71
C GLY A 190 10.25 -5.86 -0.28
N SER A 191 11.16 -6.05 0.67
CA SER A 191 10.89 -5.70 2.08
C SER A 191 12.14 -5.22 2.82
N GLY A 192 11.91 -4.45 3.89
CA GLY A 192 12.94 -3.95 4.78
C GLY A 192 12.65 -4.23 6.25
N LEU A 193 13.68 -4.52 7.05
CA LEU A 193 13.58 -4.75 8.49
C LEU A 193 13.63 -3.43 9.26
N PHE A 194 12.54 -3.07 9.94
CA PHE A 194 12.43 -1.82 10.71
C PHE A 194 12.30 -2.10 12.21
N LEU A 195 12.96 -1.29 13.05
CA LEU A 195 12.91 -1.44 14.50
C LEU A 195 11.76 -0.64 15.12
N TYR A 196 11.53 0.60 14.66
CA TYR A 196 10.62 1.53 15.31
C TYR A 196 9.26 1.60 14.62
N VAL A 197 9.23 1.73 13.29
CA VAL A 197 7.99 1.77 12.50
C VAL A 197 7.19 0.49 12.75
N SER A 198 7.85 -0.68 12.75
CA SER A 198 7.21 -1.98 12.99
C SER A 198 6.59 -2.15 14.40
N LYS A 199 6.84 -1.21 15.32
CA LYS A 199 6.22 -1.17 16.67
C LYS A 199 4.95 -0.32 16.74
N LEU A 200 4.64 0.46 15.70
CA LEU A 200 3.37 1.17 15.62
C LEU A 200 2.21 0.16 15.56
N LYS A 201 1.00 0.62 15.86
CA LYS A 201 -0.19 -0.22 15.78
C LYS A 201 -0.99 0.05 14.53
N HIS A 202 -1.47 -1.04 13.93
CA HIS A 202 -2.43 -0.96 12.86
C HIS A 202 -3.77 -0.39 13.38
N SER A 203 -4.37 0.52 12.62
CA SER A 203 -5.76 0.93 12.74
C SER A 203 -6.35 1.14 11.35
N CYS A 204 -7.51 0.55 11.06
CA CYS A 204 -8.24 0.82 9.82
C CYS A 204 -8.88 2.22 9.78
N MET A 205 -8.70 3.00 10.84
CA MET A 205 -9.01 4.43 10.94
C MET A 205 -7.78 5.09 11.58
N PRO A 206 -6.67 5.18 10.85
CA PRO A 206 -5.39 5.63 11.39
C PRO A 206 -5.40 7.14 11.65
N ASN A 207 -4.52 7.58 12.54
CA ASN A 207 -4.27 9.01 12.82
C ASN A 207 -2.92 9.49 12.28
N ALA A 208 -2.16 8.60 11.67
CA ALA A 208 -0.95 8.89 10.93
C ALA A 208 -0.88 8.06 9.64
N SER A 209 -0.24 8.60 8.62
CA SER A 209 0.22 7.86 7.44
C SER A 209 1.66 7.39 7.70
N PHE A 210 2.03 6.28 7.08
CA PHE A 210 3.42 5.96 6.83
C PHE A 210 3.62 5.99 5.31
N ASN A 211 4.76 6.47 4.86
CA ASN A 211 5.11 6.57 3.45
C ASN A 211 6.55 6.11 3.28
N GLU A 212 6.90 5.67 2.09
CA GLU A 212 8.20 5.09 1.80
C GLU A 212 8.88 5.76 0.60
N VAL A 213 10.20 5.63 0.59
CA VAL A 213 11.03 5.97 -0.56
C VAL A 213 12.30 5.11 -0.51
N GLY A 214 12.46 4.21 -1.46
CA GLY A 214 13.49 3.17 -1.41
C GLY A 214 13.42 2.35 -0.10
N ASP A 215 14.50 2.34 0.68
CA ASP A 215 14.61 1.60 1.95
C ASP A 215 14.19 2.41 3.20
N ALA A 216 13.61 3.60 3.01
CA ALA A 216 13.30 4.52 4.11
C ALA A 216 11.80 4.75 4.25
N ILE A 217 11.31 4.72 5.48
CA ILE A 217 9.92 5.05 5.83
C ILE A 217 9.87 6.32 6.67
N TRP A 218 8.86 7.16 6.47
CA TRP A 218 8.51 8.23 7.41
C TRP A 218 7.03 8.25 7.77
N VAL A 219 6.76 8.77 8.97
CA VAL A 219 5.41 8.79 9.56
C VAL A 219 4.93 10.22 9.69
N THR A 220 3.72 10.52 9.22
CA THR A 220 3.13 11.86 9.24
C THR A 220 1.78 11.83 9.96
N ALA A 221 1.54 12.76 10.88
CA ALA A 221 0.22 12.87 11.51
C ALA A 221 -0.82 13.38 10.50
N THR A 222 -1.89 12.60 10.27
CA THR A 222 -2.95 12.95 9.30
C THR A 222 -4.13 13.69 9.96
N GLU A 223 -4.13 13.77 11.29
CA GLU A 223 -5.05 14.56 12.11
C GLU A 223 -4.33 15.13 13.35
N PRO A 224 -4.93 16.07 14.10
CA PRO A 224 -4.36 16.51 15.37
C PRO A 224 -4.31 15.35 16.39
N ILE A 225 -3.13 15.06 16.93
CA ILE A 225 -2.93 14.00 17.91
C ILE A 225 -2.62 14.61 19.28
N ALA A 226 -3.38 14.24 20.30
CA ALA A 226 -3.17 14.74 21.66
C ALA A 226 -1.98 14.05 22.34
N ALA A 227 -1.31 14.75 23.26
CA ALA A 227 -0.28 14.13 24.10
C ALA A 227 -0.85 12.94 24.88
N GLY A 228 -0.16 11.80 24.84
CA GLY A 228 -0.57 10.52 25.42
C GLY A 228 -1.49 9.69 24.52
N GLN A 229 -1.94 10.20 23.37
CA GLN A 229 -2.69 9.43 22.39
C GLN A 229 -1.75 8.49 21.62
N GLU A 230 -2.26 7.29 21.32
CA GLU A 230 -1.57 6.27 20.54
C GLU A 230 -1.36 6.73 19.08
N ILE A 231 -0.19 6.42 18.51
CA ILE A 231 0.09 6.62 17.08
C ILE A 231 -0.26 5.33 16.34
N THR A 232 -1.11 5.45 15.32
CA THR A 232 -1.63 4.32 14.54
C THR A 232 -1.55 4.61 13.05
N VAL A 233 -1.23 3.57 12.27
CA VAL A 233 -1.08 3.62 10.81
C VAL A 233 -1.88 2.46 10.18
N ASP A 234 -2.07 2.46 8.85
CA ASP A 234 -2.68 1.33 8.13
C ASP A 234 -1.61 0.51 7.39
N PHE A 235 -1.00 -0.46 8.06
CA PHE A 235 0.05 -1.30 7.48
C PHE A 235 -0.36 -2.21 6.31
N PHE A 236 -1.67 -2.37 6.05
CA PHE A 236 -2.16 -3.42 5.16
C PHE A 236 -3.05 -2.86 4.04
N ASN A 237 -2.99 -1.54 3.81
CA ASN A 237 -3.78 -0.85 2.79
C ASN A 237 -5.28 -1.18 2.82
N THR A 238 -5.85 -1.35 4.02
CA THR A 238 -7.22 -1.82 4.25
C THR A 238 -8.33 -0.79 4.05
N HIS A 239 -7.97 0.40 3.56
CA HIS A 239 -8.79 1.62 3.58
C HIS A 239 -10.20 1.45 2.94
N TYR A 240 -10.33 0.66 1.87
CA TYR A 240 -11.62 0.39 1.20
C TYR A 240 -12.15 -1.05 1.35
N MET A 241 -11.45 -1.93 2.05
CA MET A 241 -11.94 -3.29 2.34
C MET A 241 -13.12 -3.28 3.32
N CYS A 242 -14.06 -4.22 3.24
CA CYS A 242 -15.09 -4.38 4.27
C CYS A 242 -14.54 -5.01 5.55
N VAL A 243 -15.23 -4.82 6.68
CA VAL A 243 -14.73 -5.30 7.98
C VAL A 243 -14.37 -6.78 8.00
N ALA A 244 -15.12 -7.61 7.27
CA ALA A 244 -14.85 -9.05 7.18
C ALA A 244 -13.49 -9.33 6.52
N GLU A 245 -13.24 -8.71 5.37
CA GLU A 245 -11.97 -8.82 4.62
C GLU A 245 -10.80 -8.28 5.45
N ARG A 246 -10.96 -7.11 6.10
CA ARG A 246 -9.93 -6.54 6.99
C ARG A 246 -9.54 -7.52 8.09
N GLN A 247 -10.53 -8.16 8.71
CA GLN A 247 -10.30 -9.11 9.80
C GLN A 247 -9.60 -10.38 9.31
N GLU A 248 -9.89 -10.83 8.09
CA GLU A 248 -9.23 -11.96 7.48
C GLU A 248 -7.75 -11.68 7.19
N VAL A 249 -7.44 -10.58 6.49
CA VAL A 249 -6.07 -10.14 6.21
C VAL A 249 -5.27 -10.01 7.51
N LEU A 250 -5.82 -9.30 8.50
CA LEU A 250 -5.15 -9.12 9.79
C LEU A 250 -4.93 -10.44 10.53
N ALA A 251 -5.87 -11.38 10.44
CA ALA A 251 -5.75 -12.68 11.11
C ALA A 251 -4.66 -13.55 10.48
N GLN A 252 -4.48 -13.49 9.15
CA GLN A 252 -3.38 -14.16 8.46
C GLN A 252 -2.02 -13.62 8.94
N GLU A 253 -1.96 -12.31 9.20
CA GLU A 253 -0.78 -11.60 9.73
C GLU A 253 -0.62 -11.71 11.27
N GLY A 254 -1.46 -12.51 11.94
CA GLY A 254 -1.44 -12.68 13.39
C GLY A 254 -1.79 -11.41 14.19
N GLN A 255 -2.43 -10.43 13.55
CA GLN A 255 -2.86 -9.17 14.12
C GLN A 255 -4.35 -9.18 14.50
N VAL A 256 -4.71 -8.37 15.49
CA VAL A 256 -6.12 -8.11 15.85
C VAL A 256 -6.32 -6.61 15.99
N CYS A 257 -7.04 -6.00 15.05
CA CYS A 257 -7.33 -4.57 15.11
C CYS A 257 -8.40 -4.25 16.16
N ALA A 258 -8.11 -3.27 17.02
CA ALA A 258 -9.02 -2.80 18.07
C ALA A 258 -9.72 -1.47 17.71
N CYS A 259 -9.69 -1.05 16.45
CA CYS A 259 -10.31 0.21 16.03
C CYS A 259 -11.84 0.19 16.21
N ALA A 260 -12.46 1.37 16.19
CA ALA A 260 -13.91 1.51 16.40
C ALA A 260 -14.73 0.74 15.36
N VAL A 261 -14.25 0.63 14.11
CA VAL A 261 -14.95 -0.09 13.04
C VAL A 261 -14.86 -1.61 13.28
N CYS A 262 -13.66 -2.17 13.47
CA CYS A 262 -13.46 -3.60 13.70
C CYS A 262 -14.12 -4.12 15.01
N THR A 263 -14.21 -3.28 16.04
CA THR A 263 -14.91 -3.60 17.29
C THR A 263 -16.43 -3.40 17.20
N GLY A 264 -16.91 -2.82 16.09
CA GLY A 264 -18.30 -2.44 15.84
C GLY A 264 -18.83 -1.38 16.79
N ALA A 265 -17.96 -0.49 17.26
CA ALA A 265 -18.32 0.76 17.93
C ALA A 265 -18.63 1.90 16.94
N ALA A 266 -18.16 1.78 15.69
CA ALA A 266 -18.47 2.63 14.56
C ALA A 266 -19.02 1.78 13.40
N ALA A 267 -19.72 2.44 12.48
CA ALA A 267 -20.27 1.79 11.29
C ALA A 267 -19.19 1.47 10.27
N ASP A 268 -19.36 0.35 9.55
CA ASP A 268 -18.58 0.02 8.36
C ASP A 268 -19.14 0.81 7.17
N LYS A 269 -18.40 1.82 6.73
CA LYS A 269 -18.82 2.69 5.64
C LYS A 269 -18.58 2.10 4.25
N THR A 270 -17.75 1.06 4.13
CA THR A 270 -17.47 0.42 2.83
C THR A 270 -18.62 -0.50 2.42
N ARG A 271 -19.48 -0.88 3.37
CA ARG A 271 -20.77 -1.57 3.13
C ARG A 271 -21.93 -0.57 3.15
N ALA A 272 -21.96 0.30 2.14
CA ALA A 272 -22.94 1.36 2.00
C ALA A 272 -24.17 0.92 1.19
N PHE A 273 -25.39 1.12 1.71
CA PHE A 273 -26.64 0.77 1.02
C PHE A 273 -27.59 1.94 0.84
N LYS A 274 -28.45 1.90 -0.19
CA LYS A 274 -29.48 2.92 -0.42
C LYS A 274 -30.62 2.78 0.59
N CYS A 275 -31.04 3.89 1.22
CA CYS A 275 -32.18 3.85 2.13
C CYS A 275 -33.48 3.48 1.40
N LYS A 276 -34.22 2.51 1.96
CA LYS A 276 -35.51 2.03 1.41
C LYS A 276 -36.73 2.89 1.83
N VAL A 277 -36.53 3.89 2.70
CA VAL A 277 -37.63 4.76 3.14
C VAL A 277 -38.00 5.72 2.00
N ALA A 278 -39.26 5.69 1.59
CA ALA A 278 -39.76 6.55 0.51
C ALA A 278 -39.43 8.04 0.76
N GLY A 279 -38.71 8.65 -0.18
CA GLY A 279 -38.29 10.05 -0.11
C GLY A 279 -37.02 10.31 0.71
N CYS A 280 -36.35 9.27 1.24
CA CYS A 280 -35.07 9.40 1.91
C CYS A 280 -33.92 9.05 0.95
N ALA A 281 -33.05 10.02 0.67
CA ALA A 281 -31.80 9.82 -0.09
C ALA A 281 -30.61 9.47 0.83
N GLY A 282 -30.88 8.88 2.00
CA GLY A 282 -29.86 8.57 2.99
C GLY A 282 -29.12 7.27 2.67
N ILE A 283 -27.96 7.11 3.31
CA ILE A 283 -27.10 5.92 3.20
C ILE A 283 -27.27 5.08 4.47
N VAL A 284 -27.33 3.76 4.31
CA VAL A 284 -27.43 2.79 5.39
C VAL A 284 -26.09 2.07 5.50
N HIS A 285 -25.62 1.89 6.74
CA HIS A 285 -24.38 1.20 7.04
C HIS A 285 -24.60 0.16 8.14
N PRO A 286 -23.90 -0.98 8.11
CA PRO A 286 -23.87 -1.92 9.21
C PRO A 286 -22.98 -1.41 10.35
N THR A 287 -23.46 -1.58 11.57
CA THR A 287 -22.66 -1.54 12.81
C THR A 287 -22.87 -2.88 13.51
N LYS A 288 -21.98 -3.85 13.25
CA LYS A 288 -22.26 -5.27 13.48
C LYS A 288 -23.55 -5.66 12.75
N ASP A 289 -24.49 -6.28 13.48
CA ASP A 289 -25.75 -6.78 12.93
C ASP A 289 -26.83 -5.68 12.76
N VAL A 290 -26.52 -4.42 13.07
CA VAL A 290 -27.50 -3.32 13.00
C VAL A 290 -27.26 -2.46 11.75
N PHE A 291 -28.21 -2.49 10.82
CA PHE A 291 -28.20 -1.70 9.59
C PHE A 291 -29.11 -0.47 9.79
N ALA A 292 -28.51 0.72 9.84
CA ALA A 292 -29.25 1.95 10.12
C ALA A 292 -28.93 3.06 9.11
N CYS A 293 -29.97 3.78 8.69
CA CYS A 293 -29.80 4.94 7.81
C CYS A 293 -29.20 6.12 8.58
N ALA A 294 -28.08 6.66 8.09
CA ALA A 294 -27.40 7.82 8.66
C ALA A 294 -28.23 9.13 8.59
N THR A 295 -29.25 9.18 7.73
CA THR A 295 -30.09 10.39 7.54
C THR A 295 -31.40 10.32 8.33
N CYS A 296 -32.19 9.25 8.16
CA CYS A 296 -33.51 9.15 8.78
C CYS A 296 -33.55 8.28 10.05
N GLY A 297 -32.46 7.59 10.38
CA GLY A 297 -32.38 6.70 11.54
C GLY A 297 -33.21 5.41 11.40
N ASN A 298 -33.78 5.13 10.23
CA ASN A 298 -34.52 3.90 10.00
C ASN A 298 -33.57 2.70 10.09
N VAL A 299 -33.88 1.80 11.02
CA VAL A 299 -33.18 0.52 11.21
C VAL A 299 -33.89 -0.53 10.36
N TRP A 300 -33.11 -1.33 9.63
CA TRP A 300 -33.64 -2.38 8.77
C TRP A 300 -34.04 -3.62 9.56
N ASP A 301 -35.02 -4.35 9.04
CA ASP A 301 -35.41 -5.66 9.54
C ASP A 301 -34.61 -6.77 8.84
N ASP A 302 -34.70 -7.99 9.37
CA ASP A 302 -33.96 -9.16 8.85
C ASP A 302 -34.25 -9.43 7.37
N ALA A 303 -35.46 -9.12 6.89
CA ALA A 303 -35.82 -9.29 5.50
C ALA A 303 -35.12 -8.26 4.59
N ALA A 304 -35.04 -7.01 5.02
CA ALA A 304 -34.33 -5.97 4.29
C ALA A 304 -32.81 -6.19 4.29
N ILE A 305 -32.25 -6.71 5.38
CA ILE A 305 -30.84 -7.10 5.51
C ILE A 305 -30.55 -8.29 4.59
N GLY A 306 -31.30 -9.39 4.71
CA GLY A 306 -31.07 -10.58 3.88
C GLY A 306 -31.22 -10.33 2.37
N ALA A 307 -32.04 -9.36 1.97
CA ALA A 307 -32.14 -8.95 0.57
C ALA A 307 -30.86 -8.29 0.03
N VAL A 308 -30.19 -7.42 0.83
CA VAL A 308 -28.95 -6.77 0.39
C VAL A 308 -27.76 -7.71 0.48
N GLU A 309 -27.69 -8.57 1.50
CA GLU A 309 -26.60 -9.56 1.63
C GLU A 309 -26.62 -10.58 0.49
N MET A 310 -27.82 -10.97 0.03
CA MET A 310 -27.99 -11.81 -1.14
C MET A 310 -27.52 -11.12 -2.42
N GLU A 311 -27.79 -9.82 -2.57
CA GLU A 311 -27.32 -9.04 -3.71
C GLU A 311 -25.80 -8.82 -3.67
N GLU A 312 -25.24 -8.48 -2.51
CA GLU A 312 -23.77 -8.43 -2.30
C GLU A 312 -23.12 -9.74 -2.73
N THR A 313 -23.64 -10.88 -2.26
CA THR A 313 -23.11 -12.20 -2.65
C THR A 313 -23.17 -12.40 -4.16
N THR A 314 -24.30 -12.03 -4.79
CA THR A 314 -24.48 -12.18 -6.25
C THR A 314 -23.52 -11.29 -7.03
N LEU A 315 -23.30 -10.05 -6.57
CA LEU A 315 -22.37 -9.13 -7.23
C LEU A 315 -20.91 -9.53 -6.99
N MET A 316 -20.55 -10.07 -5.82
CA MET A 316 -19.19 -10.57 -5.62
C MET A 316 -18.86 -11.81 -6.47
N THR A 317 -19.86 -12.61 -6.86
CA THR A 317 -19.65 -13.85 -7.63
C THR A 317 -19.87 -13.69 -9.13
N ASP A 318 -20.85 -12.88 -9.53
CA ASP A 318 -21.38 -12.84 -10.90
C ASP A 318 -21.56 -11.39 -11.41
N PHE A 319 -20.72 -10.45 -10.95
CA PHE A 319 -20.70 -9.10 -11.49
C PHE A 319 -19.77 -9.01 -12.69
N ASP A 320 -20.37 -8.72 -13.84
CA ASP A 320 -19.67 -8.57 -15.12
C ASP A 320 -20.33 -7.43 -15.90
N VAL A 321 -19.50 -6.58 -16.51
CA VAL A 321 -19.91 -5.40 -17.27
C VAL A 321 -19.03 -5.25 -18.51
N ASP A 322 -19.67 -5.18 -19.68
CA ASP A 322 -18.97 -5.06 -20.97
C ASP A 322 -18.68 -3.61 -21.37
N ASN A 323 -19.28 -2.64 -20.68
CA ASN A 323 -19.18 -1.21 -21.01
C ASN A 323 -19.68 -0.31 -19.87
N PHE A 324 -19.33 0.97 -19.97
CA PHE A 324 -19.74 2.02 -19.05
C PHE A 324 -21.26 2.06 -18.78
N ALA A 325 -22.09 1.95 -19.83
CA ALA A 325 -23.54 2.04 -19.67
C ALA A 325 -24.12 0.89 -18.83
N GLN A 326 -23.55 -0.32 -18.95
CA GLN A 326 -23.91 -1.46 -18.11
C GLN A 326 -23.49 -1.23 -16.65
N LEU A 327 -22.27 -0.75 -16.41
CA LEU A 327 -21.78 -0.41 -15.07
C LEU A 327 -22.66 0.63 -14.37
N VAL A 328 -22.94 1.76 -15.04
CA VAL A 328 -23.82 2.81 -14.50
C VAL A 328 -25.20 2.26 -14.18
N LYS A 329 -25.77 1.45 -15.09
CA LYS A 329 -27.09 0.86 -14.86
C LYS A 329 -27.10 -0.11 -13.69
N ALA A 330 -26.06 -0.95 -13.54
CA ALA A 330 -25.96 -1.87 -12.41
C ALA A 330 -25.91 -1.11 -11.08
N ILE A 331 -25.13 -0.02 -11.02
CA ILE A 331 -25.08 0.87 -9.85
C ILE A 331 -26.45 1.50 -9.58
N GLU A 332 -27.16 1.97 -10.60
CA GLU A 332 -28.46 2.64 -10.46
C GLU A 332 -29.56 1.70 -9.97
N ASP A 333 -29.66 0.51 -10.56
CA ASP A 333 -30.71 -0.48 -10.30
C ASP A 333 -30.49 -1.24 -8.98
N SER A 334 -29.27 -1.24 -8.43
CA SER A 334 -28.89 -1.99 -7.23
C SER A 334 -29.48 -1.44 -5.91
N LEU A 335 -29.63 -2.29 -4.89
CA LEU A 335 -29.90 -1.85 -3.52
C LEU A 335 -28.67 -1.26 -2.81
N LEU A 336 -27.46 -1.56 -3.30
CA LEU A 336 -26.20 -1.04 -2.78
C LEU A 336 -26.05 0.43 -3.19
N HIS A 337 -25.37 1.21 -2.36
CA HIS A 337 -25.03 2.59 -2.67
C HIS A 337 -23.81 2.60 -3.61
N PRO A 338 -23.64 3.62 -4.49
CA PRO A 338 -22.41 3.80 -5.27
C PRO A 338 -21.10 3.86 -4.46
N TYR A 339 -21.17 3.96 -3.13
CA TYR A 339 -19.99 4.01 -2.24
C TYR A 339 -19.67 2.63 -1.63
N HIS A 340 -20.37 1.60 -2.06
CA HIS A 340 -20.13 0.24 -1.62
C HIS A 340 -18.83 -0.27 -2.24
N HIS A 341 -18.00 -0.99 -1.47
CA HIS A 341 -16.69 -1.48 -1.91
C HIS A 341 -16.75 -2.21 -3.26
N ILE A 342 -17.75 -3.09 -3.47
CA ILE A 342 -17.99 -3.77 -4.76
C ILE A 342 -18.01 -2.78 -5.94
N PHE A 343 -18.77 -1.68 -5.84
CA PHE A 343 -18.86 -0.71 -6.93
C PHE A 343 -17.65 0.21 -7.01
N TYR A 344 -17.01 0.50 -5.87
CA TYR A 344 -15.77 1.26 -5.87
C TYR A 344 -14.67 0.50 -6.62
N HIS A 345 -14.44 -0.77 -6.24
CA HIS A 345 -13.46 -1.65 -6.88
C HIS A 345 -13.79 -1.94 -8.35
N ALA A 346 -15.07 -2.06 -8.68
CA ALA A 346 -15.49 -2.16 -10.08
C ALA A 346 -15.18 -0.90 -10.90
N MET A 347 -15.30 0.30 -10.30
CA MET A 347 -14.94 1.55 -10.98
C MET A 347 -13.42 1.68 -11.09
N GLU A 348 -12.68 1.35 -10.03
CA GLU A 348 -11.22 1.32 -10.00
C GLU A 348 -10.67 0.44 -11.13
N ALA A 349 -11.13 -0.81 -11.18
CA ALA A 349 -10.72 -1.80 -12.17
C ALA A 349 -11.01 -1.42 -13.63
N VAL A 350 -11.92 -0.48 -13.93
CA VAL A 350 -12.17 -0.03 -15.31
C VAL A 350 -11.53 1.33 -15.63
N THR A 351 -11.02 2.02 -14.60
CA THR A 351 -10.32 3.31 -14.76
C THR A 351 -8.81 3.19 -14.70
N GLU A 352 -8.29 2.10 -14.16
CA GLU A 352 -6.85 1.78 -14.18
C GLU A 352 -6.42 1.21 -15.53
N VAL A 353 -5.23 1.59 -15.98
CA VAL A 353 -4.68 1.22 -17.30
C VAL A 353 -4.44 -0.29 -17.41
N SER A 354 -4.13 -0.98 -16.31
CA SER A 354 -3.94 -2.43 -16.22
C SER A 354 -5.23 -3.22 -15.91
N GLY A 355 -6.38 -2.52 -15.91
CA GLY A 355 -7.65 -3.05 -15.48
C GLY A 355 -8.44 -3.83 -16.55
N VAL A 356 -9.75 -3.99 -16.30
CA VAL A 356 -10.70 -4.53 -17.27
C VAL A 356 -10.90 -3.50 -18.39
N GLU A 357 -10.39 -3.81 -19.58
CA GLU A 357 -10.58 -2.96 -20.75
C GLU A 357 -12.05 -2.88 -21.16
N ILE A 358 -12.67 -1.75 -20.82
CA ILE A 358 -13.93 -1.33 -21.41
C ILE A 358 -13.72 -0.04 -22.19
N ASP A 359 -14.24 0.01 -23.41
CA ASP A 359 -14.20 1.23 -24.23
C ASP A 359 -14.98 2.35 -23.52
N MET A 360 -14.27 3.39 -23.11
CA MET A 360 -14.79 4.54 -22.40
C MET A 360 -14.27 5.83 -23.04
N THR A 361 -15.19 6.77 -23.26
CA THR A 361 -14.81 8.12 -23.64
C THR A 361 -14.16 8.86 -22.47
N GLU A 362 -13.36 9.90 -22.75
CA GLU A 362 -12.75 10.73 -21.71
C GLU A 362 -13.79 11.31 -20.72
N ASP A 363 -14.97 11.70 -21.20
CA ASP A 363 -16.08 12.19 -20.37
C ASP A 363 -16.65 11.10 -19.44
N GLU A 364 -16.69 9.85 -19.89
CA GLU A 364 -17.15 8.70 -19.10
C GLU A 364 -16.12 8.33 -18.02
N THR A 365 -14.83 8.30 -18.37
CA THR A 365 -13.72 8.10 -17.42
C THR A 365 -13.74 9.15 -16.34
N LEU A 366 -13.81 10.43 -16.75
CA LEU A 366 -13.92 11.55 -15.82
C LEU A 366 -15.17 11.45 -14.93
N SER A 367 -16.29 10.95 -15.46
CA SER A 367 -17.50 10.70 -14.67
C SER A 367 -17.28 9.65 -13.57
N LEU A 368 -16.56 8.56 -13.85
CA LEU A 368 -16.22 7.55 -12.84
C LEU A 368 -15.22 8.10 -11.81
N LEU A 369 -14.17 8.80 -12.24
CA LEU A 369 -13.20 9.40 -11.33
C LEU A 369 -13.86 10.34 -10.31
N TYR A 370 -14.81 11.19 -10.76
CA TYR A 370 -15.58 12.02 -9.83
C TYR A 370 -16.43 11.22 -8.85
N ARG A 371 -17.05 10.11 -9.29
CA ARG A 371 -17.81 9.21 -8.39
C ARG A 371 -16.89 8.54 -7.36
N MET A 372 -15.70 8.11 -7.77
CA MET A 372 -14.70 7.52 -6.89
C MET A 372 -14.23 8.53 -5.84
N VAL A 373 -13.94 9.78 -6.25
CA VAL A 373 -13.60 10.87 -5.32
C VAL A 373 -14.70 11.13 -4.29
N ASP A 374 -15.96 11.17 -4.72
CA ASP A 374 -17.11 11.33 -3.82
C ASP A 374 -17.20 10.15 -2.82
N ALA A 375 -16.95 8.94 -3.31
CA ALA A 375 -17.01 7.71 -2.53
C ALA A 375 -15.87 7.63 -1.50
N ILE A 376 -14.61 7.80 -1.91
CA ILE A 376 -13.45 7.75 -1.01
C ILE A 376 -13.46 8.87 0.02
N ASN A 377 -13.92 10.08 -0.32
CA ASN A 377 -14.06 11.15 0.66
C ASN A 377 -15.14 10.86 1.72
N TYR A 378 -16.14 10.07 1.37
CA TYR A 378 -17.17 9.64 2.31
C TYR A 378 -16.69 8.49 3.23
N VAL A 379 -16.10 7.46 2.60
CA VAL A 379 -15.72 6.19 3.22
C VAL A 379 -14.43 6.32 4.04
N VAL A 380 -13.44 7.03 3.49
CA VAL A 380 -12.13 7.28 4.08
C VAL A 380 -12.07 8.76 4.50
N PRO A 381 -12.55 9.14 5.70
CA PRO A 381 -12.72 10.56 6.06
C PRO A 381 -11.40 11.26 6.44
N TYR A 382 -10.28 10.55 6.43
CA TYR A 382 -8.95 11.07 6.72
C TYR A 382 -8.15 11.31 5.42
N PRO A 383 -7.04 12.08 5.47
CA PRO A 383 -6.09 12.18 4.36
C PRO A 383 -5.51 10.81 3.98
N HIS A 384 -5.44 10.51 2.68
CA HIS A 384 -4.97 9.23 2.15
C HIS A 384 -4.29 9.43 0.78
N SER A 385 -3.25 8.66 0.48
CA SER A 385 -2.49 8.73 -0.79
C SER A 385 -3.39 8.50 -2.01
N GLU A 386 -4.30 7.53 -1.95
CA GLU A 386 -5.24 7.24 -3.05
C GLU A 386 -6.07 8.45 -3.51
N LYS A 387 -6.38 9.37 -2.58
CA LYS A 387 -7.08 10.61 -2.97
C LYS A 387 -6.21 11.50 -3.84
N VAL A 388 -4.90 11.52 -3.60
CA VAL A 388 -3.92 12.25 -4.42
C VAL A 388 -3.92 11.68 -5.83
N SER A 389 -3.85 10.36 -5.97
CA SER A 389 -3.91 9.65 -7.26
C SER A 389 -5.18 10.00 -8.03
N LEU A 390 -6.35 9.89 -7.41
CA LEU A 390 -7.63 10.25 -8.04
C LEU A 390 -7.72 11.72 -8.45
N TYR A 391 -7.28 12.65 -7.59
CA TYR A 391 -7.25 14.07 -7.95
C TYR A 391 -6.25 14.36 -9.07
N ASN A 392 -5.14 13.63 -9.12
CA ASN A 392 -4.18 13.72 -10.20
C ASN A 392 -4.82 13.30 -11.53
N SER A 393 -5.44 12.12 -11.59
CA SER A 393 -6.10 11.62 -12.80
C SER A 393 -7.20 12.56 -13.29
N ILE A 394 -8.02 13.11 -12.38
CA ILE A 394 -9.01 14.14 -12.73
C ILE A 394 -8.35 15.38 -13.33
N ALA A 395 -7.25 15.84 -12.76
CA ALA A 395 -6.56 17.03 -13.27
C ALA A 395 -6.04 16.81 -14.70
N GLN A 396 -5.47 15.64 -14.96
CA GLN A 396 -4.96 15.27 -16.29
C GLN A 396 -6.09 15.15 -17.32
N SER A 397 -7.18 14.44 -16.98
CA SER A 397 -8.36 14.35 -17.86
C SER A 397 -9.02 15.71 -18.13
N GLU A 398 -9.07 16.61 -17.15
CA GLU A 398 -9.61 17.96 -17.34
C GLU A 398 -8.67 18.85 -18.18
N ILE A 399 -7.36 18.60 -18.20
CA ILE A 399 -6.42 19.24 -19.15
C ILE A 399 -6.68 18.75 -20.58
N GLY A 400 -6.81 17.43 -20.79
CA GLY A 400 -7.15 16.86 -22.10
C GLY A 400 -8.45 17.44 -22.67
N ASN A 401 -9.46 17.61 -21.80
CA ASN A 401 -10.73 18.25 -22.13
C ASN A 401 -10.68 19.79 -22.27
N GLY A 402 -9.53 20.43 -22.03
CA GLY A 402 -9.36 21.89 -22.11
C GLY A 402 -9.99 22.69 -20.96
N ASN A 403 -10.38 22.04 -19.87
CA ASN A 403 -11.04 22.62 -18.70
C ASN A 403 -10.04 22.99 -17.58
N ILE A 404 -9.08 23.85 -17.92
CA ILE A 404 -7.97 24.24 -17.01
C ILE A 404 -8.43 24.73 -15.62
N PRO A 405 -9.54 25.48 -15.46
CA PRO A 405 -10.00 25.87 -14.13
C PRO A 405 -10.38 24.70 -13.22
N LYS A 406 -10.84 23.58 -13.79
CA LYS A 406 -11.13 22.36 -13.01
C LYS A 406 -9.87 21.54 -12.75
N ALA A 407 -8.96 21.45 -13.72
CA ALA A 407 -7.66 20.84 -13.51
C ALA A 407 -6.90 21.51 -12.35
N ASN A 408 -6.89 22.84 -12.29
CA ASN A 408 -6.30 23.58 -11.18
C ASN A 408 -6.97 23.29 -9.82
N GLN A 409 -8.29 23.10 -9.80
CA GLN A 409 -9.01 22.72 -8.58
C GLN A 409 -8.61 21.32 -8.11
N ALA A 410 -8.47 20.37 -9.05
CA ALA A 410 -8.04 19.02 -8.76
C ALA A 410 -6.59 18.98 -8.25
N TYR A 411 -5.64 19.67 -8.91
CA TYR A 411 -4.26 19.81 -8.38
C TYR A 411 -4.20 20.53 -7.03
N THR A 412 -5.08 21.51 -6.80
CA THR A 412 -5.20 22.15 -5.49
C THR A 412 -5.61 21.14 -4.42
N ALA A 413 -6.60 20.30 -4.71
CA ALA A 413 -7.06 19.26 -3.80
C ALA A 413 -5.97 18.20 -3.56
N ALA A 414 -5.27 17.75 -4.60
CA ALA A 414 -4.12 16.84 -4.50
C ALA A 414 -3.04 17.42 -3.56
N TYR A 415 -2.60 18.66 -3.81
CA TYR A 415 -1.61 19.34 -2.96
C TYR A 415 -2.06 19.45 -1.49
N ASP A 416 -3.32 19.83 -1.25
CA ASP A 416 -3.84 19.97 0.11
C ASP A 416 -3.88 18.61 0.85
N VAL A 417 -4.11 17.50 0.14
CA VAL A 417 -3.98 16.14 0.70
C VAL A 417 -2.51 15.77 0.93
N CYS A 418 -1.61 16.02 -0.04
CA CYS A 418 -0.18 15.74 0.08
C CYS A 418 0.45 16.38 1.32
N MET A 419 0.10 17.64 1.60
CA MET A 419 0.54 18.35 2.80
C MET A 419 0.23 17.59 4.10
N ASN A 420 -0.87 16.83 4.12
CA ASN A 420 -1.34 16.11 5.30
C ASN A 420 -0.85 14.65 5.35
N VAL A 421 -0.55 14.04 4.20
CA VAL A 421 -0.11 12.64 4.07
C VAL A 421 1.41 12.52 4.06
N PHE A 422 2.08 13.33 3.25
CA PHE A 422 3.52 13.24 3.02
C PHE A 422 4.32 14.27 3.81
N GLY A 423 3.71 15.41 4.14
CA GLY A 423 4.37 16.57 4.75
C GLY A 423 4.85 17.59 3.71
N ASP A 424 5.22 18.79 4.16
CA ASP A 424 5.46 19.95 3.29
C ASP A 424 6.75 19.90 2.47
N ALA A 425 7.76 19.19 2.97
CA ALA A 425 9.09 19.08 2.36
C ALA A 425 9.26 17.88 1.42
N CYS A 426 8.26 17.00 1.34
CA CYS A 426 8.30 15.81 0.50
C CYS A 426 8.25 16.17 -0.99
N LYS A 427 8.92 15.38 -1.85
CA LYS A 427 9.07 15.65 -3.29
C LYS A 427 7.70 15.72 -3.98
N GLU A 428 6.81 14.79 -3.65
CA GLU A 428 5.45 14.70 -4.17
C GLU A 428 4.64 15.94 -3.79
N THR A 429 4.74 16.39 -2.54
CA THR A 429 4.08 17.64 -2.09
C THR A 429 4.60 18.86 -2.84
N ILE A 430 5.92 18.94 -3.08
CA ILE A 430 6.54 20.03 -3.85
C ILE A 430 6.09 19.98 -5.32
N MET A 431 6.00 18.79 -5.91
CA MET A 431 5.50 18.58 -7.28
C MET A 431 4.07 19.09 -7.42
N PHE A 432 3.15 18.63 -6.57
CA PHE A 432 1.75 19.08 -6.62
C PHE A 432 1.58 20.56 -6.29
N LYS A 433 2.47 21.15 -5.49
CA LYS A 433 2.54 22.60 -5.33
C LYS A 433 2.87 23.30 -6.65
N GLY A 434 3.86 22.78 -7.39
CA GLY A 434 4.23 23.27 -8.70
C GLY A 434 3.08 23.22 -9.70
N LEU A 435 2.38 22.07 -9.77
CA LEU A 435 1.21 21.84 -10.63
C LEU A 435 0.02 22.73 -10.25
N LYS A 436 -0.18 22.97 -8.95
CA LYS A 436 -1.20 23.90 -8.45
C LYS A 436 -0.89 25.36 -8.80
N ASP A 437 0.35 25.79 -8.59
CA ASP A 437 0.77 27.18 -8.80
C ASP A 437 0.91 27.50 -10.30
N ASN A 438 1.27 26.50 -11.12
CA ASN A 438 1.48 26.61 -12.56
C ASN A 438 0.80 25.43 -13.28
N THR A 439 -0.52 25.39 -13.24
CA THR A 439 -1.30 24.31 -13.90
C THR A 439 -1.04 24.31 -15.40
N PRO A 440 -0.60 23.18 -15.98
CA PRO A 440 -0.46 23.03 -17.43
C PRO A 440 -1.75 23.35 -18.17
N THR A 441 -1.63 23.96 -19.34
CA THR A 441 -2.77 24.38 -20.16
C THR A 441 -2.97 23.53 -21.41
N THR A 442 -2.02 22.65 -21.72
CA THR A 442 -2.08 21.69 -22.82
C THR A 442 -1.54 20.33 -22.37
N VAL A 443 -1.82 19.28 -23.16
CA VAL A 443 -1.29 17.93 -22.92
C VAL A 443 0.24 17.93 -22.99
N GLU A 444 0.82 18.75 -23.87
CA GLU A 444 2.27 18.82 -24.02
C GLU A 444 2.95 19.48 -22.81
N GLU A 445 2.38 20.58 -22.31
CA GLU A 445 2.85 21.21 -21.07
C GLU A 445 2.71 20.27 -19.87
N MET A 446 1.68 19.42 -19.87
CA MET A 446 1.45 18.42 -18.83
C MET A 446 2.51 17.32 -18.89
N ALA A 447 2.74 16.71 -20.06
CA ALA A 447 3.77 15.71 -20.26
C ALA A 447 5.15 16.21 -19.81
N ALA A 448 5.52 17.44 -20.21
CA ALA A 448 6.76 18.06 -19.79
C ALA A 448 6.84 18.32 -18.27
N ALA A 449 5.71 18.59 -17.60
CA ALA A 449 5.66 18.79 -16.14
C ALA A 449 5.90 17.49 -15.36
N TYR A 450 5.50 16.35 -15.92
CA TYR A 450 5.80 15.01 -15.37
C TYR A 450 7.14 14.44 -15.83
N GLY A 451 7.81 15.10 -16.77
CA GLY A 451 9.12 14.69 -17.26
C GLY A 451 9.07 13.69 -18.41
N TYR A 452 7.94 13.56 -19.11
CA TYR A 452 7.81 12.78 -20.33
C TYR A 452 8.30 13.60 -21.54
N ASP A 453 9.17 13.01 -22.36
CA ASP A 453 9.56 13.56 -23.66
C ASP A 453 8.50 13.16 -24.71
N ILE A 454 7.89 14.13 -25.38
CA ILE A 454 6.95 13.88 -26.47
C ILE A 454 7.78 13.64 -27.73
N ILE A 455 7.69 12.44 -28.29
CA ILE A 455 8.23 12.14 -29.61
C ILE A 455 7.21 12.71 -30.62
N ASP A 456 7.58 13.77 -31.34
CA ASP A 456 6.75 14.35 -32.40
C ASP A 456 6.67 13.36 -33.58
N GLU A 457 5.48 12.85 -33.90
CA GLU A 457 5.18 12.04 -35.12
C GLU A 457 5.33 12.84 -36.44
N GLU A 458 6.01 13.98 -36.46
CA GLU A 458 6.23 14.80 -37.68
C GLU A 458 7.54 14.47 -38.43
N ASP A 459 8.36 13.52 -37.96
CA ASP A 459 9.62 13.14 -38.63
C ASP A 459 9.52 11.84 -39.49
N GLU A 460 8.33 11.25 -39.65
CA GLU A 460 8.04 10.22 -40.66
C GLU A 460 7.38 10.79 -41.93
N GLU A 461 8.14 11.49 -42.78
CA GLU A 461 7.80 11.72 -44.20
C GLU A 461 8.87 11.21 -45.19
#